data_AF-A0A962KTI7-F1
#
_entry.id   AF-A0A962KTI7-F1
#
_cell.length_a   1.000
_cell.length_b   1.000
_cell.length_c   1.000
_cell.angle_alpha   90.00
_cell.angle_beta   90.00
_cell.angle_gamma   90.00
#
_symmetry.space_group_name_H-M   'P 1'
#
loop_
_entity.id
_entity.type
_entity.pdbx_description
1 polymer ?
#
loop_
_entity_poly.entity_id
_entity_poly.type
_entity_poly.pdbx_seq_one_letter_code
_entity_poly.pdbx_strand_id
1 'polypeptide(L)'
;MAQKNYIPPDYDGIKVVSDLCALLQTDFGPFANVILYPRRLKGDFDGLAEAMAAHFGLADSEIFIKYTDKKKLEEFQQTLTDKTLLAAMDVLMTDMEFFHHSGARPHVRILKTYTEDETTHDFHVDGVMQNFDRFMTCYNAPVTEFVKNSDVLKVQGHKAICKPDAMVYAFRPGDIWKQRVRNKTSSPYARWLKIFFDTDRRRAFVHRALRSERPRLMLVGDLRLDTQNRQSK
;
A
#
# COMPACT_ATOMS: atom_id res chain seq x y z
N MET A 1 2.49 0.26 -23.47
CA MET A 1 2.97 -0.61 -22.37
C MET A 1 2.20 -1.92 -22.44
N ALA A 2 2.86 -3.07 -22.29
CA ALA A 2 2.17 -4.35 -22.21
C ALA A 2 1.21 -4.36 -21.01
N GLN A 3 -0.01 -4.86 -21.22
CA GLN A 3 -1.01 -4.99 -20.16
C GLN A 3 -0.49 -5.98 -19.12
N LYS A 4 -0.13 -5.48 -17.93
CA LYS A 4 0.33 -6.33 -16.83
C LYS A 4 -0.84 -7.09 -16.23
N ASN A 5 -0.57 -8.31 -15.74
CA ASN A 5 -1.59 -9.13 -15.11
C ASN A 5 -2.08 -8.44 -13.82
N TYR A 6 -3.39 -8.45 -13.56
CA TYR A 6 -3.96 -7.71 -12.44
C TYR A 6 -3.80 -8.45 -11.10
N ILE A 7 -4.54 -9.54 -10.95
CA ILE A 7 -4.44 -10.49 -9.85
C ILE A 7 -4.38 -11.87 -10.51
N PRO A 8 -3.48 -12.78 -10.07
CA PRO A 8 -3.51 -14.12 -10.60
C PRO A 8 -4.84 -14.82 -10.29
N PRO A 9 -5.38 -15.63 -11.20
CA PRO A 9 -6.56 -16.44 -10.91
C PRO A 9 -6.26 -17.39 -9.74
N ASP A 10 -7.26 -17.59 -8.88
CA ASP A 10 -7.23 -18.51 -7.75
C ASP A 10 -6.03 -18.34 -6.80
N TYR A 11 -5.62 -17.08 -6.57
CA TYR A 11 -4.50 -16.77 -5.69
C TYR A 11 -4.94 -16.44 -4.27
N ASP A 12 -4.94 -17.46 -3.39
CA ASP A 12 -5.30 -17.35 -1.97
C ASP A 12 -4.44 -16.34 -1.17
N GLY A 13 -3.29 -15.92 -1.71
CA GLY A 13 -2.44 -14.91 -1.10
C GLY A 13 -3.06 -13.51 -1.05
N ILE A 14 -4.08 -13.24 -1.88
CA ILE A 14 -4.81 -11.98 -1.94
C ILE A 14 -6.31 -12.25 -1.74
N LYS A 15 -6.88 -11.69 -0.68
CA LYS A 15 -8.33 -11.73 -0.44
C LYS A 15 -8.98 -10.45 -0.96
N VAL A 16 -9.95 -10.58 -1.88
CA VAL A 16 -10.67 -9.43 -2.45
C VAL A 16 -11.92 -9.13 -1.62
N VAL A 17 -12.17 -7.85 -1.34
CA VAL A 17 -13.33 -7.35 -0.59
C VAL A 17 -14.06 -6.25 -1.37
N SER A 18 -15.30 -5.93 -0.98
CA SER A 18 -16.17 -5.01 -1.73
C SER A 18 -16.13 -3.55 -1.29
N ASP A 19 -15.56 -3.26 -0.12
CA ASP A 19 -15.62 -1.92 0.48
C ASP A 19 -14.53 -1.71 1.54
N LEU A 20 -14.43 -0.45 1.98
CA LEU A 20 -13.47 0.02 2.98
C LEU A 20 -13.69 -0.59 4.37
N CYS A 21 -14.93 -0.84 4.78
CA CYS A 21 -15.22 -1.45 6.07
C CYS A 21 -14.75 -2.91 6.09
N ALA A 22 -15.06 -3.67 5.04
CA ALA A 22 -14.59 -5.03 4.84
C ALA A 22 -13.06 -5.08 4.74
N LEU A 23 -12.40 -4.10 4.11
CA LEU A 23 -10.94 -4.01 4.07
C LEU A 23 -10.33 -3.98 5.48
N LEU A 24 -10.91 -3.18 6.38
CA LEU A 24 -10.43 -3.06 7.76
C LEU A 24 -10.77 -4.28 8.61
N GLN A 25 -12.00 -4.78 8.54
CA GLN A 25 -12.52 -5.83 9.42
C GLN A 25 -12.11 -7.24 9.01
N THR A 26 -11.81 -7.46 7.73
CA THR A 26 -11.50 -8.82 7.26
C THR A 26 -10.16 -9.27 7.85
N ASP A 27 -10.18 -10.46 8.44
CA ASP A 27 -8.97 -11.18 8.82
C ASP A 27 -8.29 -11.78 7.60
N PHE A 28 -6.96 -11.71 7.59
CA PHE A 28 -6.12 -12.36 6.58
C PHE A 28 -6.29 -13.89 6.55
N GLY A 29 -6.72 -14.51 7.66
CA GLY A 29 -6.78 -15.97 7.77
C GLY A 29 -5.39 -16.63 7.68
N PRO A 30 -5.35 -17.93 7.32
CA PRO A 30 -4.12 -18.72 7.33
C PRO A 30 -3.21 -18.52 6.10
N PHE A 31 -3.75 -18.02 4.98
CA PHE A 31 -3.06 -17.98 3.69
C PHE A 31 -2.87 -16.56 3.12
N ALA A 32 -3.86 -15.66 3.29
CA ALA A 32 -3.77 -14.35 2.67
C ALA A 32 -2.74 -13.47 3.38
N ASN A 33 -1.99 -12.70 2.60
CA ASN A 33 -1.01 -11.72 3.09
C ASN A 33 -1.42 -10.29 2.73
N VAL A 34 -2.41 -10.18 1.84
CA VAL A 34 -3.03 -8.95 1.39
C VAL A 34 -4.54 -9.10 1.39
N ILE A 35 -5.21 -8.04 1.80
CA ILE A 35 -6.64 -7.81 1.58
C ILE A 35 -6.76 -6.64 0.64
N LEU A 36 -7.45 -6.82 -0.49
CA LEU A 36 -7.52 -5.86 -1.58
C LEU A 36 -8.97 -5.40 -1.75
N TYR A 37 -9.17 -4.09 -1.73
CA TYR A 37 -10.40 -3.44 -2.14
C TYR A 37 -10.20 -2.81 -3.53
N PRO A 38 -10.65 -3.48 -4.60
CA PRO A 38 -10.58 -2.95 -5.94
C PRO A 38 -11.67 -1.91 -6.17
N ARG A 39 -11.32 -0.77 -6.78
CA ARG A 39 -12.33 0.26 -7.10
C ARG A 39 -11.98 1.07 -8.33
N ARG A 40 -13.00 1.69 -8.90
CA ARG A 40 -12.85 2.69 -9.96
C ARG A 40 -12.93 4.07 -9.33
N LEU A 41 -11.92 4.88 -9.58
CA LEU A 41 -11.90 6.26 -9.11
C LEU A 41 -12.63 7.19 -10.10
N LYS A 42 -13.16 8.29 -9.59
CA LYS A 42 -13.65 9.43 -10.38
C LYS A 42 -12.74 10.62 -10.12
N GLY A 43 -12.45 11.39 -11.17
CA GLY A 43 -11.56 12.55 -11.11
C GLY A 43 -10.20 12.31 -11.77
N ASP A 44 -9.43 13.37 -11.91
CA ASP A 44 -8.10 13.36 -12.52
C ASP A 44 -7.01 13.36 -11.43
N PHE A 45 -6.53 12.15 -11.08
CA PHE A 45 -5.50 11.99 -10.05
C PHE A 45 -4.09 12.25 -10.57
N ASP A 46 -3.85 12.16 -11.88
CA ASP A 46 -2.57 12.54 -12.46
C ASP A 46 -2.41 14.06 -12.40
N GLY A 47 -3.41 14.80 -12.88
CA GLY A 47 -3.44 16.26 -12.77
C GLY A 47 -3.44 16.74 -11.32
N LEU A 48 -4.12 16.03 -10.40
CA LEU A 48 -4.09 16.37 -8.98
C LEU A 48 -2.67 16.22 -8.40
N ALA A 49 -1.99 15.11 -8.72
CA ALA A 49 -0.62 14.88 -8.26
C ALA A 49 0.35 15.96 -8.79
N GLU A 50 0.21 16.37 -10.05
CA GLU A 50 0.99 17.45 -10.66
C GLU A 50 0.70 18.81 -10.02
N ALA A 51 -0.58 19.15 -9.82
CA ALA A 51 -0.99 20.39 -9.19
C ALA A 51 -0.50 20.49 -7.74
N MET A 52 -0.63 19.42 -6.96
CA MET A 52 -0.08 19.37 -5.61
C MET A 52 1.44 19.47 -5.63
N ALA A 53 2.12 18.80 -6.56
CA ALA A 53 3.57 18.87 -6.67
C ALA A 53 4.06 20.30 -6.93
N ALA A 54 3.39 21.02 -7.82
CA ALA A 54 3.68 22.42 -8.09
C ALA A 54 3.38 23.31 -6.87
N HIS A 55 2.21 23.14 -6.25
CA HIS A 55 1.77 23.97 -5.12
C HIS A 55 2.69 23.85 -3.89
N PHE A 56 3.12 22.63 -3.56
CA PHE A 56 4.02 22.38 -2.43
C PHE A 56 5.51 22.53 -2.78
N GLY A 57 5.84 22.95 -4.00
CA GLY A 57 7.23 23.21 -4.41
C GLY A 57 8.12 21.96 -4.44
N LEU A 58 7.56 20.81 -4.82
CA LEU A 58 8.32 19.55 -4.96
C LEU A 58 9.26 19.65 -6.17
N ALA A 59 10.57 19.76 -5.92
CA ALA A 59 11.61 19.66 -6.95
C ALA A 59 11.92 18.18 -7.22
N ASP A 60 12.68 17.54 -6.31
CA ASP A 60 13.06 16.12 -6.34
C ASP A 60 12.84 15.40 -5.00
N SER A 61 11.98 15.95 -4.16
CA SER A 61 11.74 15.45 -2.81
C SER A 61 10.40 14.71 -2.72
N GLU A 62 10.16 14.16 -1.53
CA GLU A 62 8.86 13.69 -1.11
C GLU A 62 8.25 14.61 -0.05
N ILE A 63 6.93 14.72 -0.04
CA ILE A 63 6.21 15.31 1.09
C ILE A 63 5.29 14.29 1.74
N PHE A 64 5.13 14.44 3.04
CA PHE A 64 4.19 13.69 3.86
C PHE A 64 3.24 14.67 4.54
N ILE A 65 1.95 14.56 4.24
CA ILE A 65 0.91 15.36 4.89
C ILE A 65 0.09 14.43 5.76
N LYS A 66 0.32 14.49 7.07
CA LYS A 66 -0.43 13.71 8.06
C LYS A 66 -1.85 14.26 8.17
N TYR A 67 -2.79 13.44 8.64
CA TYR A 67 -4.17 13.92 8.85
C TYR A 67 -4.26 15.09 9.84
N THR A 68 -3.36 15.16 10.83
CA THR A 68 -3.26 16.30 11.74
C THR A 68 -2.92 17.62 11.03
N ASP A 69 -2.34 17.55 9.83
CA ASP A 69 -1.99 18.68 8.98
C ASP A 69 -2.96 18.84 7.80
N LYS A 70 -4.16 18.22 7.86
CA LYS A 70 -5.13 18.24 6.76
C LYS A 70 -5.56 19.64 6.32
N LYS A 71 -5.41 20.64 7.18
CA LYS A 71 -5.66 22.04 6.83
C LYS A 71 -4.85 22.50 5.61
N LYS A 72 -3.63 21.96 5.42
CA LYS A 72 -2.82 22.23 4.21
C LYS A 72 -3.49 21.72 2.93
N LEU A 73 -4.18 20.58 3.03
CA LEU A 73 -4.94 19.99 1.92
C LEU A 73 -6.21 20.81 1.65
N GLU A 74 -6.90 21.26 2.69
CA GLU A 74 -8.08 22.12 2.58
C GLU A 74 -7.74 23.49 1.96
N GLU A 75 -6.63 24.10 2.39
CA GLU A 75 -6.10 25.35 1.82
C GLU A 75 -5.70 25.15 0.34
N PHE A 76 -5.05 24.04 0.00
CA PHE A 76 -4.77 23.68 -1.40
C PHE A 76 -6.06 23.48 -2.22
N GLN A 77 -7.06 22.79 -1.68
CA GLN A 77 -8.34 22.54 -2.37
C GLN A 77 -9.04 23.85 -2.76
N GLN A 78 -8.93 24.90 -1.94
CA GLN A 78 -9.47 26.24 -2.25
C GLN A 78 -8.82 26.89 -3.48
N THR A 79 -7.62 26.45 -3.89
CA THR A 79 -6.94 26.94 -5.10
C THR A 79 -7.40 26.22 -6.37
N LEU A 80 -8.12 25.10 -6.25
CA LEU A 80 -8.58 24.30 -7.38
C LEU A 80 -9.87 24.86 -7.97
N THR A 81 -9.89 25.03 -9.29
CA THR A 81 -11.08 25.47 -10.05
C THR A 81 -11.60 24.39 -11.00
N ASP A 82 -10.77 23.41 -11.33
CA ASP A 82 -11.14 22.29 -12.20
C ASP A 82 -11.99 21.25 -11.44
N LYS A 83 -13.16 20.92 -11.99
CA LYS A 83 -14.12 20.00 -11.36
C LYS A 83 -13.59 18.56 -11.25
N THR A 84 -12.76 18.13 -12.18
CA THR A 84 -12.18 16.77 -12.15
C THR A 84 -11.06 16.65 -11.12
N LEU A 85 -10.30 17.73 -10.89
CA LEU A 85 -9.33 17.81 -9.79
C LEU A 85 -10.03 17.88 -8.43
N LEU A 86 -11.09 18.68 -8.31
CA LEU A 86 -11.91 18.73 -7.10
C LEU A 86 -12.50 17.36 -6.75
N ALA A 87 -13.04 16.64 -7.75
CA ALA A 87 -13.57 15.28 -7.52
C ALA A 87 -12.48 14.29 -7.06
N ALA A 88 -11.26 14.39 -7.60
CA ALA A 88 -10.14 13.58 -7.14
C ALA A 88 -9.72 13.93 -5.71
N MET A 89 -9.72 15.23 -5.38
CA MET A 89 -9.41 15.74 -4.05
C MET A 89 -10.44 15.27 -3.01
N ASP A 90 -11.73 15.29 -3.35
CA ASP A 90 -12.81 14.84 -2.48
C ASP A 90 -12.66 13.35 -2.13
N VAL A 91 -12.28 12.51 -3.10
CA VAL A 91 -11.98 11.09 -2.86
C VAL A 91 -10.79 10.93 -1.92
N LEU A 92 -9.69 11.65 -2.17
CA LEU A 92 -8.49 11.59 -1.33
C LEU A 92 -8.80 11.99 0.13
N MET A 93 -9.53 13.08 0.32
CA MET A 93 -9.93 13.58 1.64
C MET A 93 -10.88 12.62 2.34
N THR A 94 -11.86 12.07 1.61
CA THR A 94 -12.81 11.07 2.14
C THR A 94 -12.08 9.82 2.64
N ASP A 95 -11.13 9.29 1.87
CA ASP A 95 -10.34 8.14 2.30
C ASP A 95 -9.50 8.46 3.52
N MET A 96 -8.83 9.63 3.53
CA MET A 96 -8.00 10.07 4.64
C MET A 96 -8.82 10.20 5.94
N GLU A 97 -10.02 10.78 5.86
CA GLU A 97 -10.96 10.91 6.95
C GLU A 97 -11.47 9.55 7.44
N PHE A 98 -11.88 8.67 6.52
CA PHE A 98 -12.34 7.32 6.83
C PHE A 98 -11.29 6.54 7.64
N PHE A 99 -10.05 6.51 7.16
CA PHE A 99 -8.98 5.77 7.84
C PHE A 99 -8.63 6.39 9.20
N HIS A 100 -8.64 7.71 9.30
CA HIS A 100 -8.38 8.39 10.57
C HIS A 100 -9.44 8.05 11.62
N HIS A 101 -10.72 8.16 11.27
CA HIS A 101 -11.84 7.83 12.17
C HIS A 101 -11.89 6.33 12.52
N SER A 102 -11.30 5.49 11.68
CA SER A 102 -11.12 4.06 11.96
C SER A 102 -9.91 3.75 12.85
N GLY A 103 -9.24 4.76 13.42
CA GLY A 103 -8.11 4.60 14.33
C GLY A 103 -6.76 4.39 13.64
N ALA A 104 -6.69 4.51 12.31
CA ALA A 104 -5.44 4.47 11.58
C ALA A 104 -4.68 5.79 11.68
N ARG A 105 -3.43 5.78 11.22
CA ARG A 105 -2.59 7.00 11.08
C ARG A 105 -2.33 7.32 9.61
N PRO A 106 -3.36 7.78 8.86
CA PRO A 106 -3.22 8.11 7.45
C PRO A 106 -2.31 9.32 7.23
N HIS A 107 -1.53 9.26 6.17
CA HIS A 107 -0.81 10.39 5.61
C HIS A 107 -0.81 10.30 4.08
N VAL A 108 -1.01 11.44 3.44
CA VAL A 108 -0.80 11.59 2.00
C VAL A 108 0.70 11.66 1.75
N ARG A 109 1.17 10.93 0.76
CA ARG A 109 2.54 10.98 0.27
C ARG A 109 2.52 11.39 -1.19
N ILE A 110 3.30 12.42 -1.53
CA ILE A 110 3.53 12.81 -2.92
C ILE A 110 5.01 12.67 -3.18
N LEU A 111 5.35 11.88 -4.19
CA LEU A 111 6.72 11.61 -4.58
C LEU A 111 6.92 12.13 -5.99
N LYS A 112 7.85 13.06 -6.19
CA LYS A 112 8.29 13.49 -7.51
C LYS A 112 9.70 12.96 -7.75
N THR A 113 9.99 12.56 -8.99
CA THR A 113 11.33 12.09 -9.41
C THR A 113 11.94 11.07 -8.45
N TYR A 114 11.16 10.02 -8.15
CA TYR A 114 11.64 8.88 -7.36
C TYR A 114 12.61 8.03 -8.23
N THR A 115 13.80 8.57 -8.46
CA THR A 115 14.85 8.02 -9.32
C THR A 115 16.13 7.66 -8.55
N GLU A 116 16.25 8.10 -7.30
CA GLU A 116 17.54 8.16 -6.59
C GLU A 116 18.08 6.84 -6.04
N ASP A 117 17.27 5.80 -5.91
CA ASP A 117 17.74 4.51 -5.41
C ASP A 117 17.46 3.39 -6.41
N GLU A 118 18.51 2.93 -7.08
CA GLU A 118 18.49 1.77 -7.99
C GLU A 118 17.83 0.55 -7.35
N THR A 119 17.90 0.44 -6.02
CA THR A 119 17.40 -0.71 -5.27
C THR A 119 15.97 -0.58 -4.78
N THR A 120 15.34 0.61 -4.80
CA THR A 120 13.92 0.71 -4.42
C THR A 120 12.99 0.05 -5.46
N HIS A 121 13.49 -0.18 -6.67
CA HIS A 121 12.77 -0.91 -7.71
C HIS A 121 12.95 -2.42 -7.61
N ASP A 122 13.81 -2.88 -6.69
CA ASP A 122 13.87 -4.28 -6.33
C ASP A 122 12.58 -4.67 -5.62
N PHE A 123 12.15 -5.91 -5.85
CA PHE A 123 11.10 -6.51 -5.06
C PHE A 123 11.53 -6.55 -3.60
N HIS A 124 10.66 -6.06 -2.72
CA HIS A 124 10.93 -5.96 -1.31
C HIS A 124 9.73 -6.39 -0.46
N VAL A 125 9.99 -6.54 0.83
CA VAL A 125 9.01 -6.83 1.87
C VAL A 125 9.04 -5.73 2.92
N ASP A 126 7.85 -5.27 3.31
CA ASP A 126 7.72 -4.25 4.33
C ASP A 126 7.96 -4.80 5.74
N GLY A 127 8.63 -4.00 6.57
CA GLY A 127 8.66 -4.11 8.02
C GLY A 127 8.83 -5.52 8.58
N VAL A 128 9.89 -6.21 8.14
CA VAL A 128 10.31 -7.57 8.54
C VAL A 128 10.48 -7.75 10.07
N MET A 129 10.36 -6.71 10.89
CA MET A 129 10.49 -6.77 12.35
C MET A 129 9.37 -6.07 13.13
N GLN A 130 8.34 -5.56 12.44
CA GLN A 130 7.27 -4.78 13.05
C GLN A 130 6.01 -5.63 13.23
N ASN A 131 5.05 -5.14 14.02
CA ASN A 131 3.78 -5.82 14.29
C ASN A 131 2.63 -4.81 14.17
N PHE A 132 2.32 -4.44 12.94
CA PHE A 132 1.14 -3.67 12.58
C PHE A 132 0.61 -4.15 11.24
N ASP A 133 -0.62 -3.79 10.91
CA ASP A 133 -1.10 -3.89 9.53
C ASP A 133 -0.90 -2.53 8.87
N ARG A 134 -0.56 -2.52 7.58
CA ARG A 134 -0.43 -1.28 6.81
C ARG A 134 -1.45 -1.29 5.69
N PHE A 135 -2.11 -0.17 5.46
CA PHE A 135 -2.84 0.04 4.22
C PHE A 135 -2.10 1.03 3.33
N MET A 136 -2.28 0.87 2.03
CA MET A 136 -1.70 1.71 1.01
C MET A 136 -2.65 1.82 -0.17
N THR A 137 -2.58 2.94 -0.87
CA THR A 137 -3.21 3.17 -2.17
C THR A 137 -2.32 4.05 -3.02
N CYS A 138 -2.30 3.77 -4.33
CA CYS A 138 -1.69 4.63 -5.33
C CYS A 138 -2.82 5.15 -6.21
N TYR A 139 -3.11 6.44 -6.13
CA TYR A 139 -4.24 7.00 -6.85
C TYR A 139 -3.99 7.16 -8.34
N ASN A 140 -2.72 7.23 -8.73
CA ASN A 140 -2.29 7.34 -10.11
C ASN A 140 -1.11 6.39 -10.42
N ALA A 141 -0.73 6.33 -11.70
CA ALA A 141 0.41 5.54 -12.11
C ALA A 141 1.73 6.22 -11.67
N PRO A 142 2.79 5.45 -11.38
CA PRO A 142 2.83 3.99 -11.36
C PRO A 142 2.16 3.38 -10.12
N VAL A 143 1.51 2.26 -10.35
CA VAL A 143 0.87 1.40 -9.36
C VAL A 143 1.87 0.46 -8.69
N THR A 144 1.47 -0.13 -7.57
CA THR A 144 2.24 -1.19 -6.92
C THR A 144 2.26 -2.46 -7.77
N GLU A 145 3.45 -3.00 -7.96
CA GLU A 145 3.65 -4.31 -8.57
C GLU A 145 4.01 -5.35 -7.53
N PHE A 146 3.65 -6.60 -7.80
CA PHE A 146 3.94 -7.72 -6.91
C PHE A 146 4.19 -9.02 -7.68
N VAL A 147 4.73 -9.99 -6.97
CA VAL A 147 4.92 -11.38 -7.45
C VAL A 147 4.22 -12.35 -6.51
N LYS A 148 3.93 -13.56 -7.00
CA LYS A 148 3.41 -14.62 -6.12
C LYS A 148 4.46 -15.03 -5.10
N ASN A 149 4.01 -15.37 -3.90
CA ASN A 149 4.86 -15.92 -2.84
C ASN A 149 5.59 -17.21 -3.28
N SER A 150 4.98 -18.02 -4.16
CA SER A 150 5.59 -19.23 -4.74
C SER A 150 6.78 -18.95 -5.67
N ASP A 151 6.95 -17.71 -6.11
CA ASP A 151 8.02 -17.27 -7.02
C ASP A 151 9.15 -16.53 -6.28
N VAL A 152 9.05 -16.43 -4.96
CA VAL A 152 10.08 -15.86 -4.09
C VAL A 152 11.03 -16.97 -3.65
N LEU A 153 12.29 -16.88 -4.06
CA LEU A 153 13.34 -17.84 -3.70
C LEU A 153 13.85 -17.59 -2.27
N LYS A 154 14.10 -16.32 -1.93
CA LYS A 154 14.67 -15.92 -0.65
C LYS A 154 14.37 -14.47 -0.32
N VAL A 155 14.17 -14.17 0.96
CA VAL A 155 14.12 -12.81 1.49
C VAL A 155 15.37 -12.53 2.34
N GLN A 156 16.07 -11.44 2.06
CA GLN A 156 17.29 -10.99 2.76
C GLN A 156 17.12 -9.54 3.22
N GLY A 157 16.94 -9.33 4.52
CA GLY A 157 16.52 -8.03 5.03
C GLY A 157 15.18 -7.65 4.42
N HIS A 158 15.11 -6.50 3.76
CA HIS A 158 13.93 -6.05 3.02
C HIS A 158 13.88 -6.55 1.57
N LYS A 159 14.97 -7.07 1.00
CA LYS A 159 15.01 -7.47 -0.40
C LYS A 159 14.47 -8.88 -0.62
N ALA A 160 13.75 -9.08 -1.72
CA ALA A 160 13.26 -10.36 -2.17
C ALA A 160 13.95 -10.78 -3.48
N ILE A 161 14.57 -11.96 -3.45
CA ILE A 161 15.13 -12.61 -4.63
C ILE A 161 14.04 -13.51 -5.21
N CYS A 162 13.63 -13.23 -6.43
CA CYS A 162 12.55 -13.93 -7.12
C CYS A 162 13.11 -14.85 -8.22
N LYS A 163 12.31 -15.79 -8.70
CA LYS A 163 12.67 -16.60 -9.88
C LYS A 163 12.87 -15.69 -11.10
N PRO A 164 13.81 -16.00 -12.01
CA PRO A 164 14.05 -15.18 -13.21
C PRO A 164 12.83 -15.02 -14.13
N ASP A 165 11.95 -16.01 -14.14
CA ASP A 165 10.72 -16.09 -14.93
C ASP A 165 9.45 -15.77 -14.11
N ALA A 166 9.61 -15.19 -12.91
CA ALA A 166 8.50 -14.82 -12.06
C ALA A 166 7.56 -13.84 -12.79
N MET A 167 6.28 -14.22 -12.89
CA MET A 167 5.27 -13.36 -13.47
C MET A 167 5.02 -12.15 -12.55
N VAL A 168 5.06 -10.95 -13.13
CA VAL A 168 4.77 -9.71 -12.41
C VAL A 168 3.31 -9.32 -12.60
N TYR A 169 2.66 -9.00 -11.48
CA TYR A 169 1.30 -8.51 -11.40
C TYR A 169 1.29 -7.07 -10.92
N ALA A 170 0.23 -6.32 -11.23
CA ALA A 170 0.12 -4.91 -10.88
C ALA A 170 -1.31 -4.59 -10.43
N PHE A 171 -1.44 -3.86 -9.32
CA PHE A 171 -2.74 -3.31 -8.91
C PHE A 171 -3.18 -2.20 -9.87
N ARG A 172 -4.43 -1.71 -9.72
CA ARG A 172 -4.94 -0.60 -10.52
C ARG A 172 -4.83 0.71 -9.72
N PRO A 173 -4.78 1.87 -10.41
CA PRO A 173 -4.89 3.15 -9.73
C PRO A 173 -6.17 3.18 -8.88
N GLY A 174 -5.99 3.54 -7.61
CA GLY A 174 -7.04 3.65 -6.62
C GLY A 174 -7.40 2.40 -5.85
N ASP A 175 -6.87 1.23 -6.24
CA ASP A 175 -6.99 0.05 -5.40
C ASP A 175 -6.37 0.32 -4.03
N ILE A 176 -7.10 -0.05 -2.99
CA ILE A 176 -6.59 0.03 -1.63
C ILE A 176 -6.27 -1.38 -1.18
N TRP A 177 -5.04 -1.59 -0.72
CA TRP A 177 -4.67 -2.87 -0.13
C TRP A 177 -4.22 -2.70 1.30
N LYS A 178 -4.58 -3.66 2.15
CA LYS A 178 -4.10 -3.85 3.51
C LYS A 178 -3.15 -5.04 3.49
N GLN A 179 -1.93 -4.85 3.97
CA GLN A 179 -0.92 -5.91 4.05
C GLN A 179 -0.49 -6.11 5.50
N ARG A 180 -0.17 -7.36 5.82
CA ARG A 180 0.35 -7.72 7.12
C ARG A 180 1.85 -7.41 7.17
N VAL A 181 2.24 -6.51 8.08
CA VAL A 181 3.64 -6.19 8.37
C VAL A 181 4.00 -6.93 9.66
N ARG A 182 4.17 -8.26 9.57
CA ARG A 182 4.44 -9.14 10.73
C ARG A 182 5.56 -10.12 10.42
N ASN A 183 6.44 -10.35 11.39
CA ASN A 183 7.43 -11.44 11.31
C ASN A 183 7.62 -12.25 12.61
N LYS A 184 6.74 -12.09 13.60
CA LYS A 184 6.77 -12.94 14.81
C LYS A 184 5.59 -13.88 14.86
N THR A 185 5.89 -15.16 14.64
CA THR A 185 5.05 -16.30 15.00
C THR A 185 4.74 -16.25 16.50
N SER A 186 3.45 -16.16 16.88
CA SER A 186 3.01 -16.09 18.29
C SER A 186 2.76 -17.44 18.94
N SER A 187 2.88 -18.55 18.21
CA SER A 187 2.56 -19.89 18.71
C SER A 187 3.82 -20.76 18.84
N PRO A 188 4.00 -21.49 19.95
CA PRO A 188 5.04 -22.52 20.10
C PRO A 188 5.03 -23.56 18.96
N TYR A 189 3.84 -23.90 18.44
CA TYR A 189 3.67 -24.81 17.31
C TYR A 189 4.21 -24.24 15.99
N ALA A 190 3.99 -22.93 15.75
CA ALA A 190 4.52 -22.25 14.58
C ALA A 190 6.04 -22.05 14.66
N ARG A 191 6.60 -21.99 15.88
CA ARG A 191 8.06 -21.96 16.12
C ARG A 191 8.73 -23.30 15.78
N TRP A 192 8.04 -24.43 15.94
CA TRP A 192 8.53 -25.75 15.51
C TRP A 192 8.49 -25.93 13.98
N LEU A 193 7.40 -25.53 13.32
CA LEU A 193 7.31 -25.52 11.85
C LEU A 193 8.37 -24.62 11.20
N LYS A 194 8.75 -23.51 11.85
CA LYS A 194 9.80 -22.57 11.42
C LYS A 194 11.20 -23.18 11.34
N ILE A 195 11.48 -24.23 12.12
CA ILE A 195 12.77 -24.93 12.12
C ILE A 195 12.91 -25.80 10.86
N PHE A 196 11.78 -26.32 10.34
CA PHE A 196 11.76 -27.22 9.18
C PHE A 196 11.41 -26.52 7.87
N PHE A 197 10.66 -25.42 7.93
CA PHE A 197 10.21 -24.69 6.76
C PHE A 197 10.40 -23.19 7.02
N ASP A 198 11.12 -22.49 6.15
CA ASP A 198 11.30 -21.02 6.18
C ASP A 198 9.99 -20.28 5.82
N THR A 199 8.87 -20.69 6.44
CA THR A 199 7.49 -20.37 6.08
C THR A 199 7.09 -18.95 6.42
N ASP A 200 7.68 -18.36 7.46
CA ASP A 200 7.36 -16.98 7.86
C ASP A 200 7.88 -15.97 6.83
N ARG A 201 9.05 -16.21 6.23
CA ARG A 201 9.63 -15.35 5.19
C ARG A 201 8.96 -15.52 3.83
N ARG A 202 8.40 -16.70 3.55
CA ARG A 202 7.67 -16.99 2.31
C ARG A 202 6.23 -16.47 2.29
N ARG A 203 5.74 -15.86 3.38
CA ARG A 203 4.38 -15.28 3.48
C ARG A 203 4.36 -13.74 3.48
N ALA A 204 5.49 -13.07 3.35
CA ALA A 204 5.47 -11.62 3.23
C ALA A 204 4.91 -11.20 1.85
N PHE A 205 4.14 -10.12 1.79
CA PHE A 205 3.75 -9.56 0.50
C PHE A 205 4.97 -8.92 -0.17
N VAL A 206 5.41 -9.53 -1.27
CA VAL A 206 6.56 -9.07 -2.04
C VAL A 206 6.10 -8.13 -3.12
N HIS A 207 6.51 -6.87 -3.03
CA HIS A 207 6.06 -5.81 -3.91
C HIS A 207 7.17 -4.82 -4.24
N ARG A 208 6.94 -3.95 -5.22
CA ARG A 208 7.85 -2.86 -5.57
C ARG A 208 7.10 -1.63 -6.05
N ALA A 209 7.78 -0.49 -5.94
CA ALA A 209 7.40 0.74 -6.59
C ALA A 209 8.18 0.90 -7.90
N LEU A 210 7.54 1.40 -8.96
CA LEU A 210 8.22 1.71 -10.21
C LEU A 210 8.76 3.14 -10.22
N ARG A 211 9.77 3.36 -11.06
CA ARG A 211 10.20 4.72 -11.45
C ARG A 211 9.03 5.47 -12.06
N SER A 212 8.95 6.75 -11.72
CA SER A 212 8.02 7.70 -12.31
C SER A 212 8.72 9.01 -12.56
N GLU A 213 8.60 9.53 -13.78
CA GLU A 213 8.96 10.90 -14.12
C GLU A 213 7.88 11.90 -13.67
N ARG A 214 6.67 11.40 -13.39
CA ARG A 214 5.54 12.19 -12.92
C ARG A 214 5.33 12.02 -11.41
N PRO A 215 4.76 13.03 -10.72
CA PRO A 215 4.41 12.90 -9.31
C PRO A 215 3.47 11.73 -9.04
N ARG A 216 3.80 10.93 -8.03
CA ARG A 216 2.98 9.81 -7.57
C ARG A 216 2.23 10.21 -6.30
N LEU A 217 0.91 10.12 -6.35
CA LEU A 217 0.01 10.41 -5.24
C LEU A 217 -0.40 9.13 -4.53
N MET A 218 -0.10 9.06 -3.24
CA MET A 218 -0.38 7.91 -2.40
C MET A 218 -1.07 8.33 -1.10
N LEU A 219 -1.87 7.42 -0.55
CA LEU A 219 -2.30 7.48 0.85
C LEU A 219 -1.81 6.21 1.53
N VAL A 220 -1.13 6.37 2.65
CA VAL A 220 -0.52 5.28 3.41
C VAL A 220 -0.88 5.47 4.87
N GLY A 221 -1.09 4.38 5.59
CA GLY A 221 -1.25 4.46 7.03
C GLY A 221 -1.05 3.13 7.72
N ASP A 222 -0.57 3.22 8.95
CA ASP A 222 -0.44 2.07 9.82
C ASP A 222 -1.73 1.91 10.64
N LEU A 223 -2.24 0.69 10.63
CA LEU A 223 -3.33 0.22 11.46
C LEU A 223 -2.70 -0.42 12.69
N ARG A 224 -2.94 0.19 13.86
CA ARG A 224 -2.53 -0.44 15.12
C ARG A 224 -3.24 -1.79 15.21
N LEU A 225 -2.46 -2.87 15.32
CA LEU A 225 -2.98 -4.11 15.86
C LEU A 225 -3.26 -3.79 17.32
N ASP A 226 -4.52 -3.55 17.68
CA ASP A 226 -4.91 -3.41 19.06
C ASP A 226 -4.27 -4.57 19.83
N THR A 227 -3.30 -4.26 20.69
CA THR A 227 -2.80 -5.22 21.66
C THR A 227 -4.03 -5.70 22.40
N GLN A 228 -4.31 -7.00 22.29
CA GLN A 228 -5.28 -7.72 23.10
C GLN A 228 -5.21 -7.23 24.54
N ASN A 229 -6.10 -6.31 24.87
CA ASN A 229 -6.51 -5.89 26.20
C ASN A 229 -7.82 -5.10 26.12
N ARG A 230 -8.69 -5.48 25.18
CA ARG A 230 -10.14 -5.36 25.44
C ARG A 230 -10.51 -6.61 26.22
N GLN A 231 -10.40 -6.44 27.52
CA GLN A 231 -10.78 -7.37 28.57
C GLN A 231 -12.14 -8.00 28.24
N SER A 232 -12.23 -9.30 28.53
CA SER A 232 -13.42 -9.90 29.12
C SER A 232 -14.28 -8.87 29.85
N LYS A 233 -15.45 -8.58 29.28
CA LYS A 233 -16.63 -8.14 30.00
C LYS A 233 -17.73 -9.16 29.73
#